data_AF-A0A1G1HVI2-F1
#
_entry.id   AF-A0A1G1HVI2-F1
#
_cell.length_a   1.000
_cell.length_b   1.000
_cell.length_c   1.000
_cell.angle_alpha   90.00
_cell.angle_beta   90.00
_cell.angle_gamma   90.00
#
_symmetry.space_group_name_H-M   'P 1'
#
loop_
_entity.id
_entity.type
_entity.pdbx_description
1 polymer ?
#
loop_
_entity_poly.entity_id
_entity_poly.type
_entity_poly.pdbx_seq_one_letter_code
_entity_poly.pdbx_strand_id
1 'polypeptide(L)'
;MIPQGIFITGTDTGVGKTFIAAGIASALKRQGINVGVMKPAHTGCKVKNGLLIPSDSITLAMAAAVNDPMDLITPYMFKEPVAPYIAAKENNKRINPARIIKSFEKLCERHDYMVVEGIGGVLVPITRNFYVADLIKIFNIPALIVIR
;
A
#
# COMPACT_ATOMS: atom_id res chain seq x y z
N MET A 1 16.45 9.08 10.80
CA MET A 1 16.58 7.62 10.97
C MET A 1 15.92 6.97 9.76
N ILE A 2 16.53 5.96 9.13
CA ILE A 2 15.88 5.23 8.03
C ILE A 2 14.77 4.38 8.67
N PRO A 3 13.51 4.47 8.21
CA PRO A 3 12.43 3.67 8.78
C PRO A 3 12.72 2.17 8.58
N GLN A 4 12.49 1.35 9.59
CA GLN A 4 12.51 -0.10 9.41
C GLN A 4 11.23 -0.54 8.71
N GLY A 5 11.33 -1.47 7.77
CA GLY A 5 10.14 -1.93 7.07
C GLY A 5 10.44 -2.92 5.96
N ILE A 6 9.37 -3.36 5.29
CA ILE A 6 9.44 -4.19 4.10
C ILE A 6 8.37 -3.76 3.10
N PHE A 7 8.77 -3.62 1.83
CA PHE A 7 7.89 -3.34 0.71
C PHE A 7 7.55 -4.65 -0.01
N ILE A 8 6.28 -5.01 -0.05
CA ILE A 8 5.77 -6.21 -0.71
C ILE A 8 5.26 -5.83 -2.10
N THR A 9 5.95 -6.29 -3.13
CA THR A 9 5.52 -6.12 -4.53
C THR A 9 5.32 -7.49 -5.17
N GLY A 10 4.98 -7.53 -6.46
CA GLY A 10 4.78 -8.78 -7.17
C GLY A 10 5.04 -8.66 -8.65
N THR A 11 4.82 -9.74 -9.38
CA THR A 11 4.88 -9.73 -10.86
C THR A 11 3.56 -9.33 -11.48
N ASP A 12 2.44 -9.57 -10.80
CA ASP A 12 1.09 -9.23 -11.26
C ASP A 12 0.12 -8.94 -10.09
N THR A 13 -1.11 -8.57 -10.40
CA THR A 13 -2.25 -8.53 -9.47
C THR A 13 -2.69 -9.95 -9.12
N GLY A 14 -3.19 -10.18 -7.90
CA GLY A 14 -3.71 -11.50 -7.51
C GLY A 14 -2.65 -12.55 -7.14
N VAL A 15 -1.35 -12.26 -7.26
CA VAL A 15 -0.26 -13.19 -6.88
C VAL A 15 -0.15 -13.49 -5.38
N GLY A 16 -0.99 -12.89 -4.54
CA GLY A 16 -1.02 -13.14 -3.09
C GLY A 16 -0.32 -12.09 -2.23
N LYS A 17 0.06 -10.92 -2.78
CA LYS A 17 0.71 -9.82 -2.03
C LYS A 17 0.02 -9.48 -0.71
N THR A 18 -1.29 -9.25 -0.74
CA THR A 18 -2.08 -8.90 0.46
C THR A 18 -2.00 -9.98 1.52
N PHE A 19 -2.08 -11.25 1.12
CA PHE A 19 -1.99 -12.37 2.06
C PHE A 19 -0.62 -12.44 2.72
N ILE A 20 0.46 -12.29 1.94
CA ILE A 20 1.83 -12.26 2.46
C ILE A 20 2.04 -11.04 3.38
N ALA A 21 1.64 -9.85 2.94
CA ALA A 21 1.77 -8.62 3.72
C ALA A 21 0.99 -8.69 5.05
N ALA A 22 -0.26 -9.15 5.03
CA ALA A 22 -1.06 -9.36 6.23
C ALA A 22 -0.46 -10.43 7.15
N GLY A 23 0.06 -11.54 6.59
CA GLY A 23 0.74 -12.58 7.35
C GLY A 23 1.98 -12.06 8.09
N ILE A 24 2.82 -11.29 7.40
CA ILE A 24 4.00 -10.63 7.98
C ILE A 24 3.58 -9.66 9.08
N ALA A 25 2.63 -8.75 8.81
CA ALA A 25 2.14 -7.79 9.79
C ALA A 25 1.59 -8.49 11.05
N SER A 26 0.80 -9.55 10.86
CA SER A 26 0.23 -10.33 11.95
C SER A 26 1.31 -11.07 12.77
N ALA A 27 2.35 -11.60 12.13
CA ALA A 27 3.47 -12.24 12.81
C ALA A 27 4.28 -11.25 13.64
N LEU A 28 4.62 -10.08 13.08
CA LEU A 28 5.33 -9.01 13.78
C LEU A 28 4.51 -8.52 14.98
N LYS A 29 3.20 -8.31 14.80
CA LYS A 29 2.31 -7.90 15.89
C LYS A 29 2.28 -8.92 17.03
N ARG A 30 2.21 -10.23 16.72
CA ARG A 30 2.27 -11.30 17.73
C ARG A 30 3.59 -11.35 18.50
N GLN A 31 4.67 -10.87 17.90
CA GLN A 31 5.98 -10.73 18.56
C GLN A 31 6.08 -9.45 19.40
N GLY A 32 5.01 -8.67 19.50
CA GLY A 32 5.00 -7.42 20.27
C GLY A 32 5.58 -6.22 19.53
N ILE A 33 5.91 -6.35 18.24
CA ILE A 33 6.44 -5.24 17.44
C ILE A 33 5.30 -4.27 17.10
N ASN A 34 5.56 -2.97 17.29
CA ASN A 34 4.66 -1.91 16.85
C ASN A 34 4.74 -1.77 15.32
N VAL A 35 3.96 -2.60 14.62
CA VAL A 35 3.93 -2.65 13.15
C VAL A 35 2.80 -1.79 12.59
N GLY A 36 3.14 -0.92 11.65
CA GLY A 36 2.21 -0.16 10.81
C GLY A 36 2.07 -0.77 9.42
N VAL A 37 1.00 -0.43 8.73
CA VAL A 37 0.72 -0.93 7.37
C VAL A 37 0.36 0.20 6.41
N MET A 38 0.68 0.00 5.14
CA MET A 38 0.32 0.93 4.07
C MET A 38 0.01 0.19 2.77
N LYS A 39 -0.95 0.70 2.01
CA LYS A 39 -1.18 0.36 0.61
C LYS A 39 -1.29 1.67 -0.20
N PRO A 40 -0.20 2.14 -0.85
CA PRO A 40 -0.12 3.49 -1.45
C PRO A 40 -1.25 3.88 -2.39
N ALA A 41 -1.82 2.90 -3.10
CA ALA A 41 -3.03 3.04 -3.86
C ALA A 41 -3.79 1.70 -3.84
N HIS A 42 -5.11 1.76 -3.90
CA HIS A 42 -5.96 0.59 -4.08
C HIS A 42 -6.82 0.79 -5.32
N THR A 43 -6.63 -0.07 -6.30
CA THR A 43 -7.45 -0.13 -7.52
C THR A 43 -8.29 -1.40 -7.49
N GLY A 44 -9.48 -1.39 -8.11
CA GLY A 44 -10.43 -2.50 -7.98
C GLY A 44 -11.25 -2.49 -6.68
N CYS A 45 -11.38 -1.33 -6.01
CA CYS A 45 -12.19 -1.23 -4.79
C CYS A 45 -13.65 -1.59 -5.07
N LYS A 46 -14.25 -2.39 -4.18
CA LYS A 46 -15.70 -2.63 -4.21
C LYS A 46 -16.45 -1.36 -3.80
N VAL A 47 -17.65 -1.17 -4.36
CA VAL A 47 -18.54 -0.07 -3.97
C VAL A 47 -19.64 -0.62 -3.07
N LYS A 48 -19.82 -0.04 -1.88
CA LYS A 48 -20.94 -0.35 -0.98
C LYS A 48 -21.56 0.96 -0.50
N ASN A 49 -22.87 1.12 -0.68
CA ASN A 49 -23.61 2.33 -0.31
C ASN A 49 -22.99 3.62 -0.90
N GLY A 50 -22.50 3.56 -2.15
CA GLY A 50 -21.85 4.68 -2.83
C GLY A 50 -20.41 4.97 -2.39
N LEU A 51 -19.86 4.22 -1.44
CA LEU A 51 -18.49 4.40 -0.94
C LEU A 51 -17.56 3.30 -1.45
N LEU A 52 -16.31 3.67 -1.75
CA LEU A 52 -15.25 2.71 -2.07
C LEU A 52 -14.77 2.00 -0.80
N ILE A 53 -14.66 0.68 -0.89
CA ILE A 53 -14.21 -0.19 0.20
C ILE A 53 -12.85 -0.77 -0.18
N PRO A 54 -11.75 -0.34 0.48
CA PRO A 54 -10.41 -0.84 0.21
C PRO A 54 -10.16 -2.14 1.00
N SER A 55 -10.69 -3.27 0.52
CA SER A 55 -10.65 -4.56 1.24
C SER A 55 -9.26 -4.94 1.74
N ASP A 56 -8.26 -4.86 0.88
CA ASP A 56 -6.88 -5.23 1.20
C ASP A 56 -6.33 -4.36 2.33
N SER A 57 -6.60 -3.06 2.30
CA SER A 57 -6.14 -2.11 3.31
C SER A 57 -6.81 -2.36 4.66
N ILE A 58 -8.09 -2.74 4.65
CA ILE A 58 -8.81 -3.19 5.85
C ILE A 58 -8.18 -4.48 6.38
N THR A 59 -7.88 -5.46 5.51
CA THR A 59 -7.22 -6.71 5.89
C THR A 59 -5.84 -6.44 6.52
N LEU A 60 -5.04 -5.55 5.93
CA LEU A 60 -3.75 -5.15 6.48
C LEU A 60 -3.89 -4.51 7.87
N ALA A 61 -4.82 -3.55 8.03
CA ALA A 61 -5.05 -2.87 9.30
C ALA A 61 -5.48 -3.83 10.40
N MET A 62 -6.39 -4.76 10.07
CA MET A 62 -6.82 -5.83 10.98
C MET A 62 -5.65 -6.75 11.36
N ALA A 63 -4.81 -7.14 10.40
CA ALA A 63 -3.68 -8.01 10.64
C ALA A 63 -2.62 -7.39 11.56
N ALA A 64 -2.35 -6.09 11.39
CA ALA A 64 -1.49 -5.31 12.28
C ALA A 64 -2.16 -4.92 13.61
N ALA A 65 -3.47 -5.10 13.72
CA ALA A 65 -4.31 -4.64 14.83
C ALA A 65 -4.09 -3.14 15.14
N VAL A 66 -4.17 -2.31 14.09
CA VAL A 66 -4.03 -0.85 14.16
C VAL A 66 -5.32 -0.15 13.75
N ASN A 67 -5.51 1.06 14.28
CA ASN A 67 -6.65 1.93 13.99
C ASN A 67 -6.20 3.23 13.29
N ASP A 68 -5.13 3.18 12.49
CA ASP A 68 -4.68 4.36 11.76
C ASP A 68 -5.74 4.85 10.76
N PRO A 69 -5.81 6.17 10.51
CA PRO A 69 -6.72 6.70 9.52
C PRO A 69 -6.54 6.01 8.17
N MET A 70 -7.64 5.52 7.58
CA MET A 70 -7.58 4.80 6.31
C MET A 70 -7.01 5.65 5.17
N ASP A 71 -7.11 6.99 5.27
CA ASP A 71 -6.49 7.92 4.30
C ASP A 71 -4.96 8.00 4.42
N LEU A 72 -4.38 7.58 5.55
CA LEU A 72 -2.92 7.39 5.69
C LEU A 72 -2.50 6.02 5.15
N ILE A 73 -3.24 4.96 5.51
CA ILE A 73 -2.97 3.60 5.01
C ILE A 73 -3.11 3.56 3.49
N THR A 74 -4.15 4.17 2.94
CA THR A 74 -4.51 4.12 1.52
C THR A 74 -4.96 5.49 1.01
N PRO A 75 -4.01 6.38 0.68
CA PRO A 75 -4.32 7.76 0.28
C PRO A 75 -5.01 7.87 -1.08
N TYR A 76 -5.02 6.80 -1.88
CA TYR A 76 -5.67 6.78 -3.19
C TYR A 76 -6.47 5.49 -3.38
N MET A 77 -7.75 5.64 -3.73
CA MET A 77 -8.67 4.53 -3.98
C MET A 77 -9.39 4.76 -5.30
N PHE A 78 -9.53 3.70 -6.09
CA PHE A 78 -10.24 3.69 -7.36
C PHE A 78 -11.05 2.41 -7.53
N LYS A 79 -12.18 2.51 -8.23
CA LYS A 79 -13.08 1.38 -8.50
C LYS A 79 -12.50 0.46 -9.57
N GLU A 80 -11.84 1.03 -10.57
CA GLU A 80 -11.40 0.34 -11.77
C GLU A 80 -10.18 -0.54 -11.44
N PRO A 81 -10.17 -1.84 -11.81
CA PRO A 81 -9.09 -2.77 -11.51
C PRO A 81 -7.93 -2.64 -12.52
N VAL A 82 -7.44 -1.42 -12.70
CA VAL A 82 -6.34 -1.09 -13.63
C VAL A 82 -5.18 -0.43 -12.87
N ALA A 83 -4.08 -0.10 -13.55
CA ALA A 83 -2.97 0.62 -12.94
C ALA A 83 -3.44 1.97 -12.33
N PRO A 84 -2.88 2.43 -11.19
CA PRO A 84 -3.35 3.66 -10.53
C PRO A 84 -3.35 4.89 -11.43
N TYR A 85 -2.35 5.03 -12.32
CA TYR A 85 -2.32 6.14 -13.28
C TYR A 85 -3.53 6.13 -14.23
N ILE A 86 -3.91 4.95 -14.72
CA ILE A 86 -5.04 4.80 -15.65
C ILE A 86 -6.35 5.05 -14.91
N ALA A 87 -6.54 4.44 -13.74
CA ALA A 87 -7.74 4.61 -12.93
C ALA A 87 -7.94 6.09 -12.54
N ALA A 88 -6.87 6.79 -12.17
CA ALA A 88 -6.92 8.22 -11.90
C ALA A 88 -7.37 9.02 -13.13
N LYS A 89 -6.81 8.73 -14.31
CA LYS A 89 -7.16 9.41 -15.57
C LYS A 89 -8.62 9.20 -15.94
N GLU A 90 -9.14 7.97 -15.85
CA GLU A 90 -10.54 7.62 -16.16
C GLU A 90 -11.53 8.33 -15.23
N ASN A 91 -11.11 8.60 -13.99
CA ASN A 91 -11.91 9.32 -13.00
C ASN A 91 -11.70 10.84 -13.02
N ASN A 92 -10.97 11.39 -14.00
CA ASN A 92 -10.55 12.81 -14.04
C ASN A 92 -9.84 13.28 -12.76
N LYS A 93 -9.12 12.37 -12.10
CA LYS A 93 -8.33 12.60 -10.89
C LYS A 93 -6.84 12.59 -11.20
N ARG A 94 -6.04 13.09 -10.25
CA ARG A 94 -4.58 13.02 -10.30
C ARG A 94 -4.03 12.46 -8.99
N ILE A 95 -3.06 11.56 -9.12
CA ILE A 95 -2.28 11.08 -7.98
C ILE A 95 -1.12 12.05 -7.77
N ASN A 96 -0.95 12.51 -6.53
CA ASN A 96 0.19 13.30 -6.10
C ASN A 96 1.13 12.39 -5.29
N PRO A 97 2.29 11.99 -5.82
CA PRO A 97 3.25 11.16 -5.10
C PRO A 97 3.68 11.74 -3.75
N ALA A 98 3.74 13.07 -3.61
CA ALA A 98 4.09 13.70 -2.35
C ALA A 98 3.07 13.42 -1.23
N ARG A 99 1.79 13.19 -1.57
CA ARG A 99 0.78 12.77 -0.59
C ARG A 99 1.08 11.36 -0.07
N ILE A 100 1.44 10.45 -0.97
CA ILE A 100 1.82 9.07 -0.62
C ILE A 100 3.02 9.09 0.33
N ILE A 101 4.06 9.84 -0.02
CA ILE A 101 5.30 9.94 0.77
C ILE A 101 5.00 10.52 2.17
N LYS A 102 4.23 11.61 2.24
CA LYS A 102 3.83 12.20 3.53
C LYS A 102 2.97 11.26 4.38
N SER A 103 2.10 10.45 3.77
CA SER A 103 1.33 9.45 4.50
C SER A 103 2.25 8.36 5.07
N PHE A 104 3.25 7.92 4.30
CA PHE A 104 4.26 6.97 4.77
C PHE A 104 5.07 7.54 5.93
N GLU A 105 5.59 8.76 5.81
CA GLU A 105 6.35 9.45 6.87
C GLU A 105 5.54 9.53 8.18
N LYS A 106 4.26 9.94 8.11
CA LYS A 106 3.38 9.99 9.27
C LYS A 106 3.11 8.62 9.90
N LEU A 107 3.06 7.56 9.10
CA LEU A 107 2.95 6.20 9.64
C LEU A 107 4.27 5.77 10.31
N CYS A 108 5.42 6.12 9.75
CA CYS A 108 6.73 5.89 10.37
C CYS A 108 6.91 6.65 11.69
N GLU A 109 6.26 7.80 11.90
CA GLU A 109 6.24 8.50 13.18
C GLU A 109 5.43 7.76 14.26
N ARG A 110 4.55 6.83 13.86
CA ARG A 110 3.61 6.12 14.74
C ARG A 110 4.02 4.67 15.02
N HIS A 111 4.85 4.10 14.15
CA HIS A 111 5.21 2.69 14.16
C HIS A 111 6.72 2.48 14.02
N ASP A 112 7.22 1.47 14.71
CA ASP A 112 8.64 1.11 14.69
C ASP A 112 9.01 0.34 13.42
N TYR A 113 8.03 -0.35 12.81
CA TYR A 113 8.22 -1.15 11.60
C TYR A 113 7.06 -0.98 10.62
N MET A 114 7.36 -0.81 9.33
CA MET A 114 6.33 -0.65 8.29
C MET A 114 6.23 -1.87 7.37
N VAL A 115 5.01 -2.34 7.13
CA VAL A 115 4.70 -3.29 6.04
C VAL A 115 3.93 -2.55 4.95
N VAL A 116 4.56 -2.36 3.79
CA VAL A 116 3.96 -1.64 2.66
C VAL A 116 3.56 -2.63 1.57
N GLU A 117 2.29 -2.72 1.25
CA GLU A 117 1.80 -3.49 0.11
C GLU A 117 1.74 -2.63 -1.16
N GLY A 118 2.55 -2.97 -2.16
CA GLY A 118 2.54 -2.36 -3.48
C GLY A 118 1.35 -2.75 -4.36
N ILE A 119 1.22 -2.08 -5.50
CA ILE A 119 0.13 -2.27 -6.47
C ILE A 119 0.66 -2.93 -7.72
N GLY A 120 0.12 -4.10 -8.09
CA GLY A 120 0.62 -4.89 -9.21
C GLY A 120 2.13 -5.21 -9.05
N GLY A 121 2.94 -4.87 -10.05
CA GLY A 121 4.40 -5.04 -10.01
C GLY A 121 5.24 -3.77 -10.10
N VAL A 122 6.56 -3.94 -10.14
CA VAL A 122 7.53 -2.83 -9.94
C VAL A 122 7.44 -1.70 -10.97
N LEU A 123 7.07 -1.99 -12.21
CA LEU A 123 6.90 -0.98 -13.27
C LEU A 123 5.44 -0.53 -13.45
N VAL A 124 4.56 -0.83 -12.49
CA VAL A 124 3.19 -0.31 -12.53
C VAL A 124 3.22 1.21 -12.38
N PRO A 125 2.60 1.96 -13.31
CA PRO A 125 2.60 3.42 -13.26
C PRO A 125 1.61 3.92 -12.20
N ILE A 126 2.13 4.73 -11.28
CA ILE A 126 1.33 5.49 -10.30
C ILE A 126 0.97 6.85 -10.90
N THR A 127 1.93 7.48 -11.60
CA THR A 127 1.68 8.60 -12.49
C THR A 127 2.33 8.32 -13.85
N ARG A 128 2.28 9.27 -14.79
CA ARG A 128 2.88 9.11 -16.12
C ARG A 128 4.36 8.71 -16.09
N ASN A 129 5.13 9.32 -15.17
CA ASN A 129 6.59 9.15 -15.06
C ASN A 129 7.00 8.78 -13.63
N PHE A 130 6.14 8.09 -12.89
CA PHE A 130 6.41 7.67 -11.52
C PHE A 130 5.77 6.31 -11.27
N TYR A 131 6.57 5.35 -10.83
CA TYR A 131 6.24 3.93 -10.78
C TYR A 131 6.35 3.40 -9.34
N VAL A 132 5.90 2.16 -9.13
CA VAL A 132 6.07 1.47 -7.85
C VAL A 132 7.56 1.35 -7.47
N ALA A 133 8.45 1.15 -8.44
CA ALA A 133 9.89 1.13 -8.23
C ALA A 133 10.44 2.44 -7.62
N ASP A 134 9.86 3.59 -8.00
CA ASP A 134 10.26 4.89 -7.42
C ASP A 134 9.84 4.97 -5.95
N LEU A 135 8.66 4.45 -5.57
CA LEU A 135 8.27 4.36 -4.16
C LEU A 135 9.22 3.47 -3.37
N ILE A 136 9.59 2.30 -3.89
CA ILE A 136 10.55 1.40 -3.23
C ILE A 136 11.87 2.14 -2.96
N LYS A 137 12.39 2.85 -3.96
CA LYS A 137 13.61 3.63 -3.83
C LYS A 137 13.49 4.78 -2.82
N ILE A 138 12.38 5.50 -2.83
CA ILE A 138 12.15 6.66 -1.95
C ILE A 138 11.92 6.23 -0.51
N PHE A 139 11.13 5.18 -0.28
CA PHE A 139 10.88 4.66 1.07
C PHE A 139 12.13 4.03 1.67
N ASN A 140 13.06 3.59 0.83
CA ASN A 140 14.38 3.09 1.22
C ASN A 140 14.31 1.95 2.26
N ILE A 141 13.36 1.04 2.04
CA ILE A 141 13.16 -0.20 2.80
C ILE A 141 13.37 -1.42 1.90
N PRO A 142 13.81 -2.57 2.43
CA PRO A 142 13.92 -3.81 1.67
C PRO A 142 12.64 -4.17 0.91
N ALA A 143 12.78 -4.73 -0.30
CA ALA A 143 11.66 -5.19 -1.10
C ALA A 143 11.60 -6.72 -1.16
N LEU A 144 10.39 -7.27 -1.01
CA LEU A 144 10.06 -8.68 -1.23
C LEU A 144 9.17 -8.77 -2.46
N ILE A 145 9.55 -9.61 -3.41
CA ILE A 145 8.79 -9.85 -4.65
C ILE A 145 8.03 -11.16 -4.49
N VAL A 146 6.70 -11.08 -4.57
CA VAL A 146 5.81 -12.26 -4.58
C VAL A 146 5.59 -12.71 -6.02
N ILE A 147 5.88 -13.98 -6.29
CA ILE A 147 5.72 -14.63 -7.60
C ILE A 147 4.83 -15.87 -7.47
N ARG A 148 4.17 -16.27 -8.56
CA ARG A 148 3.39 -17.50 -8.69
C ARG A 148 3.83 -18.27 -9.93
#